data_AF-A0AAV7XK79-F1
#
_entry.id   AF-A0AAV7XK79-F1
#
_cell.length_a   1.000
_cell.length_b   1.000
_cell.length_c   1.000
_cell.angle_alpha   90.00
_cell.angle_beta   90.00
_cell.angle_gamma   90.00
#
_symmetry.space_group_name_H-M   'P 1'
#
loop_
_entity.id
_entity.type
_entity.pdbx_description
1 polymer ?
#
loop_
_entity_poly.entity_id
_entity_poly.type
_entity_poly.pdbx_seq_one_letter_code
_entity_poly.pdbx_strand_id
1 'polypeptide(L)'
;MRPCPAVGRHTVPSHSCRTLHGYSLVAVRNVPVRVVPEVLLAGGRPMSKSTLTVPGALYILQTDDDGKEIKRLEVSDNEWNAPQAGFTEQACFYGMGKHYFQELSKTSKCEEHRPHFLLYGPKTSKLNGYGYTFYGKPNQGRGWFETPPALVAKQIAPNSPDCMSKFINKYGMFTMHVFFVDKPWYTTC
;
A
#
# COMPACT_ATOMS: atom_id res chain seq x y z
N MET A 1 -11.38 -35.52 -3.09
CA MET A 1 -10.76 -35.35 -4.42
C MET A 1 -11.88 -35.15 -5.44
N ARG A 2 -11.91 -34.00 -6.12
CA ARG A 2 -12.72 -33.77 -7.34
C ARG A 2 -11.83 -33.01 -8.33
N PRO A 3 -11.83 -33.36 -9.62
CA PRO A 3 -10.98 -32.73 -10.63
C PRO A 3 -11.56 -31.40 -11.13
N CYS A 4 -10.70 -30.50 -11.61
CA CYS A 4 -11.07 -29.28 -12.33
C CYS A 4 -11.86 -29.62 -13.61
N PRO A 5 -12.91 -28.86 -13.97
CA PRO A 5 -13.61 -29.06 -15.23
C PRO A 5 -12.73 -28.66 -16.42
N ALA A 6 -12.80 -29.45 -17.49
CA ALA A 6 -12.09 -29.22 -18.74
C ALA A 6 -12.64 -27.98 -19.47
N VAL A 7 -11.72 -27.10 -19.88
CA VAL A 7 -12.00 -25.89 -20.66
C VAL A 7 -12.15 -26.25 -22.14
N GLY A 8 -13.30 -25.93 -22.72
CA GLY A 8 -13.53 -25.92 -24.17
C GLY A 8 -12.79 -24.76 -24.86
N ARG A 9 -12.33 -25.03 -26.09
CA ARG A 9 -11.45 -24.22 -26.95
C ARG A 9 -11.80 -22.72 -27.01
N HIS A 10 -10.88 -21.84 -26.63
CA HIS A 10 -9.95 -21.15 -27.53
C HIS A 10 -9.04 -20.16 -26.75
N THR A 11 -7.72 -20.26 -27.05
CA THR A 11 -6.59 -19.33 -26.78
C THR A 11 -6.12 -19.09 -25.33
N VAL A 12 -4.90 -19.57 -25.05
CA VAL A 12 -4.02 -19.30 -23.87
C VAL A 12 -2.67 -18.79 -24.44
N PRO A 13 -1.86 -17.96 -23.75
CA PRO A 13 -0.91 -18.47 -22.74
C PRO A 13 -0.84 -17.60 -21.46
N SER A 14 -1.19 -18.15 -20.31
CA SER A 14 -0.26 -18.68 -19.29
C SER A 14 0.08 -17.65 -18.20
N HIS A 15 -0.76 -17.58 -17.18
CA HIS A 15 -0.25 -17.28 -15.84
C HIS A 15 -0.10 -18.61 -15.10
N SER A 16 1.15 -18.98 -14.88
CA SER A 16 1.58 -20.10 -14.07
C SER A 16 0.95 -19.99 -12.68
N CYS A 17 -0.09 -20.78 -12.42
CA CYS A 17 -0.60 -20.99 -11.08
C CYS A 17 0.46 -21.77 -10.30
N ARG A 18 1.29 -21.08 -9.51
CA ARG A 18 2.15 -21.71 -8.50
C ARG A 18 1.52 -21.50 -7.14
N THR A 19 0.93 -22.58 -6.63
CA THR A 19 0.56 -22.73 -5.23
C THR A 19 1.84 -22.81 -4.39
N LEU A 20 2.05 -21.83 -3.51
CA LEU A 20 2.90 -22.02 -2.35
C LEU A 20 1.97 -22.21 -1.14
N HIS A 21 1.85 -23.44 -0.68
CA HIS A 21 1.22 -23.81 0.61
C HIS A 21 -0.25 -23.42 0.81
N GLY A 22 -1.10 -23.50 -0.21
CA GLY A 22 -2.56 -23.35 -0.01
C GLY A 22 -3.03 -21.92 0.31
N TYR A 23 -2.16 -20.93 0.13
CA TYR A 23 -2.53 -19.51 0.21
C TYR A 23 -2.59 -18.94 -1.21
N SER A 24 -3.74 -18.38 -1.58
CA SER A 24 -3.83 -17.45 -2.70
C SER A 24 -2.99 -16.24 -2.33
N LEU A 25 -1.84 -16.07 -2.96
CA LEU A 25 -1.14 -14.79 -3.02
C LEU A 25 -2.03 -13.85 -3.84
N VAL A 26 -3.02 -13.25 -3.18
CA VAL A 26 -3.77 -12.13 -3.73
C VAL A 26 -2.79 -10.97 -3.72
N ALA A 27 -2.12 -10.76 -4.85
CA ALA A 27 -1.50 -9.49 -5.15
C ALA A 27 -2.65 -8.47 -5.13
N VAL A 28 -2.89 -7.86 -3.97
CA VAL A 28 -3.86 -6.77 -3.85
C VAL A 28 -3.34 -5.67 -4.78
N ARG A 29 -3.96 -5.57 -5.96
CA ARG A 29 -3.62 -4.60 -7.00
C ARG A 29 -4.12 -3.23 -6.55
N ASN A 30 -3.46 -2.67 -5.56
CA ASN A 30 -3.69 -1.31 -5.10
C ASN A 30 -2.95 -0.34 -6.03
N VAL A 31 -3.53 -0.09 -7.19
CA VAL A 31 -3.11 1.01 -8.05
C VAL A 31 -3.87 2.26 -7.57
N PRO A 32 -3.19 3.34 -7.15
CA PRO A 32 -3.87 4.62 -7.05
C PRO A 32 -4.22 5.09 -8.46
N VAL A 33 -5.49 5.02 -8.83
CA VAL A 33 -6.01 5.64 -10.06
C VAL A 33 -7.27 6.41 -9.72
N ARG A 34 -7.42 7.62 -10.25
CA ARG A 34 -8.67 8.38 -10.08
C ARG A 34 -9.18 8.92 -11.40
N VAL A 35 -9.79 8.06 -12.22
CA VAL A 35 -10.49 8.52 -13.42
C VAL A 35 -11.68 7.59 -13.77
N VAL A 36 -12.79 8.19 -14.19
CA VAL A 36 -14.04 7.55 -14.64
C VAL A 36 -13.76 6.73 -15.92
N PRO A 37 -14.32 5.52 -16.10
CA PRO A 37 -14.03 4.67 -17.26
C PRO A 37 -14.29 5.36 -18.61
N GLU A 38 -15.42 6.06 -18.80
CA GLU A 38 -15.67 6.79 -20.05
C GLU A 38 -14.71 7.98 -20.24
N VAL A 39 -14.23 8.60 -19.16
CA VAL A 39 -13.25 9.70 -19.22
C VAL A 39 -11.84 9.18 -19.51
N LEU A 40 -11.48 7.97 -19.05
CA LEU A 40 -10.25 7.28 -19.47
C LEU A 40 -10.32 6.87 -20.93
N LEU A 41 -11.46 6.31 -21.36
CA LEU A 41 -11.69 5.86 -22.72
C LEU A 41 -11.84 7.03 -23.72
N ALA A 42 -12.26 8.21 -23.25
CA ALA A 42 -12.34 9.44 -24.04
C ALA A 42 -11.05 10.30 -24.03
N GLY A 43 -9.93 9.80 -23.49
CA GLY A 43 -8.62 10.48 -23.56
C GLY A 43 -8.16 11.24 -22.31
N GLY A 44 -8.85 11.10 -21.18
CA GLY A 44 -8.56 11.79 -19.91
C GLY A 44 -9.30 13.12 -19.74
N ARG A 45 -8.98 13.88 -18.68
CA ARG A 45 -9.50 15.25 -18.49
C ARG A 45 -8.63 16.24 -19.29
N PRO A 46 -9.19 17.23 -20.01
CA PRO A 46 -8.39 18.28 -20.63
C PRO A 46 -7.63 19.06 -19.54
N MET A 47 -6.31 19.16 -19.66
CA MET A 47 -5.47 19.84 -18.68
C MET A 47 -5.10 21.26 -19.13
N SER A 48 -5.12 22.21 -18.20
CA SER A 48 -4.62 23.58 -18.40
C SER A 48 -3.49 23.90 -17.42
N LYS A 49 -2.75 24.99 -17.67
CA LYS A 49 -1.68 25.49 -16.76
C LYS A 49 -2.15 25.79 -15.32
N SER A 50 -3.46 25.91 -15.07
CA SER A 50 -4.05 26.14 -13.74
C SER A 50 -4.68 24.88 -13.11
N THR A 51 -4.56 23.72 -13.74
CA THR A 51 -5.12 22.47 -13.23
C THR A 51 -4.18 21.88 -12.16
N LEU A 52 -4.37 22.31 -10.91
CA LEU A 52 -3.75 21.69 -9.74
C LEU A 52 -4.46 20.36 -9.45
N THR A 53 -3.97 19.23 -9.96
CA THR A 53 -4.47 17.94 -9.47
C THR A 53 -3.84 17.62 -8.11
N VAL A 54 -4.47 18.11 -7.06
CA VAL A 54 -4.65 17.34 -5.82
C VAL A 54 -6.16 17.27 -5.64
N PRO A 55 -6.86 16.17 -5.97
CA PRO A 55 -8.22 16.05 -5.47
C PRO A 55 -8.12 16.13 -3.94
N GLY A 56 -8.96 16.91 -3.27
CA GLY A 56 -8.83 17.31 -1.85
C GLY A 56 -8.75 16.20 -0.79
N ALA A 57 -8.63 14.93 -1.21
CA ALA A 57 -8.20 13.81 -0.41
C ALA A 57 -7.57 12.72 -1.31
N LEU A 58 -6.67 11.93 -0.74
CA LEU A 58 -6.19 10.68 -1.35
C LEU A 58 -7.26 9.61 -1.14
N TYR A 59 -7.52 8.77 -2.15
CA TYR A 59 -8.48 7.66 -2.01
C TYR A 59 -7.78 6.34 -2.29
N ILE A 60 -7.87 5.40 -1.36
CA ILE A 60 -7.41 4.03 -1.52
C ILE A 60 -8.60 3.18 -1.99
N LEU A 61 -8.51 2.69 -3.21
CA LEU A 61 -9.48 1.75 -3.77
C LEU A 61 -9.28 0.38 -3.14
N GLN A 62 -10.34 -0.19 -2.56
CA GLN A 62 -10.36 -1.55 -2.04
C GLN A 62 -11.25 -2.41 -2.94
N THR A 63 -10.72 -3.54 -3.38
CA THR A 63 -11.41 -4.51 -4.24
C THR A 63 -11.56 -5.86 -3.55
N ASP A 64 -12.49 -6.68 -4.03
CA ASP A 64 -12.55 -8.10 -3.70
C ASP A 64 -11.51 -8.90 -4.52
N ASP A 65 -11.53 -10.22 -4.33
CA ASP A 65 -10.65 -11.16 -5.02
C ASP A 65 -10.88 -11.21 -6.54
N ASP A 66 -12.08 -10.83 -7.00
CA ASP A 66 -12.45 -10.72 -8.42
C ASP A 66 -12.10 -9.34 -9.01
N GLY A 67 -11.51 -8.45 -8.20
CA GLY A 67 -11.12 -7.10 -8.61
C GLY A 67 -12.29 -6.11 -8.69
N LYS A 68 -13.47 -6.47 -8.18
CA LYS A 68 -14.62 -5.58 -8.11
C LYS A 68 -14.44 -4.60 -6.95
N GLU A 69 -14.71 -3.33 -7.20
CA GLU A 69 -14.67 -2.29 -6.18
C GLU A 69 -15.65 -2.59 -5.03
N ILE A 70 -15.11 -2.68 -3.81
CA ILE A 70 -15.89 -2.82 -2.57
C ILE A 70 -16.05 -1.44 -1.92
N LYS A 71 -14.96 -0.68 -1.83
CA LYS A 71 -14.91 0.56 -1.04
C LYS A 71 -13.82 1.50 -1.55
N ARG A 72 -14.02 2.81 -1.36
CA ARG A 72 -12.95 3.82 -1.43
C ARG A 72 -12.71 4.38 -0.04
N LEU A 73 -11.51 4.17 0.49
CA LEU A 73 -11.09 4.75 1.76
C LEU A 73 -10.50 6.13 1.50
N GLU A 74 -11.15 7.16 2.03
CA GLU A 74 -10.61 8.52 2.02
C GLU A 74 -9.47 8.65 3.03
N VAL A 75 -8.35 9.17 2.58
CA VAL A 75 -7.18 9.53 3.38
C VAL A 75 -7.13 11.05 3.45
N SER A 76 -7.32 11.57 4.66
CA SER A 76 -7.32 13.00 4.91
C SER A 76 -5.91 13.58 4.89
N ASP A 77 -5.80 14.80 4.41
CA ASP A 77 -4.60 15.62 4.57
C ASP A 77 -4.27 15.92 6.05
N ASN A 78 -5.26 15.89 6.95
CA ASN A 78 -5.05 16.16 8.37
C ASN A 78 -4.79 14.88 9.17
N GLU A 79 -3.69 14.85 9.93
CA GLU A 79 -3.27 13.74 10.79
C GLU A 79 -4.37 13.28 11.76
N TRP A 80 -5.13 14.22 12.32
CA TRP A 80 -6.19 13.95 13.30
C TRP A 80 -7.29 13.01 12.78
N ASN A 81 -7.46 12.92 11.45
CA ASN A 81 -8.47 12.07 10.81
C ASN A 81 -7.95 10.66 10.48
N ALA A 82 -6.65 10.38 10.67
CA ALA A 82 -6.06 9.09 10.35
C ALA A 82 -6.65 7.93 11.17
N PRO A 83 -6.87 8.06 12.50
CA PRO A 83 -7.48 6.99 13.29
C PRO A 83 -8.89 6.60 12.84
N GLN A 84 -9.73 7.59 12.46
CA GLN A 84 -11.08 7.37 11.96
C GLN A 84 -11.07 6.65 10.60
N ALA A 85 -10.01 6.84 9.81
CA ALA A 85 -9.75 6.11 8.57
C ALA A 85 -9.13 4.71 8.80
N GLY A 86 -8.94 4.29 10.05
CA GLY A 86 -8.39 2.98 10.40
C GLY A 86 -6.86 2.90 10.37
N PHE A 87 -6.16 4.04 10.42
CA PHE A 87 -4.71 4.10 10.47
C PHE A 87 -4.21 4.31 11.90
N THR A 88 -3.27 3.47 12.34
CA THR A 88 -2.72 3.52 13.70
C THR A 88 -1.32 4.11 13.68
N GLU A 89 -1.06 5.09 14.55
CA GLU A 89 0.27 5.67 14.72
C GLU A 89 1.27 4.60 15.17
N GLN A 90 2.45 4.65 14.56
CA GLN A 90 3.56 3.76 14.88
C GLN A 90 4.73 4.57 15.41
N ALA A 91 5.79 4.77 14.62
CA ALA A 91 6.94 5.57 14.99
C ALA A 91 7.10 6.78 14.05
N CYS A 92 7.81 7.79 14.55
CA CYS A 92 8.31 8.86 13.72
C CYS A 92 9.72 8.51 13.23
N PHE A 93 9.95 8.55 11.92
CA PHE A 93 11.24 8.25 11.32
C PHE A 93 11.84 9.49 10.66
N TYR A 94 13.10 9.79 10.98
CA TYR A 94 13.79 10.96 10.45
C TYR A 94 13.84 10.91 8.92
N GLY A 95 13.53 12.04 8.27
CA GLY A 95 13.48 12.15 6.83
C GLY A 95 12.23 11.54 6.17
N MET A 96 11.27 11.05 6.94
CA MET A 96 10.00 10.49 6.43
C MET A 96 8.78 11.08 7.16
N GLY A 97 8.84 11.16 8.49
CA GLY A 97 7.74 11.64 9.34
C GLY A 97 7.10 10.54 10.20
N LYS A 98 5.93 10.85 10.76
CA LYS A 98 5.14 9.90 11.55
C LYS A 98 4.51 8.87 10.64
N HIS A 99 4.83 7.60 10.86
CA HIS A 99 4.23 6.50 10.15
C HIS A 99 2.91 6.10 10.80
N TYR A 100 1.88 5.98 9.99
CA TYR A 100 0.61 5.37 10.38
C TYR A 100 0.31 4.20 9.47
N PHE A 101 0.02 3.02 10.02
CA PHE A 101 -0.26 1.82 9.22
C PHE A 101 -1.74 1.45 9.33
N GLN A 102 -2.32 0.98 8.21
CA GLN A 102 -3.73 0.59 8.20
C GLN A 102 -3.96 -0.67 9.02
N GLU A 103 -4.86 -0.60 10.00
CA GLU A 103 -5.33 -1.72 10.85
C GLU A 103 -4.19 -2.51 11.52
N LEU A 104 -3.02 -1.87 11.74
CA LEU A 104 -1.86 -2.53 12.32
C LEU A 104 -1.83 -2.37 13.84
N SER A 105 -1.76 -3.49 14.55
CA SER A 105 -1.65 -3.52 16.00
C SER A 105 -0.88 -4.75 16.49
N LYS A 106 -0.52 -4.79 17.78
CA LYS A 106 0.24 -5.91 18.34
C LYS A 106 -0.53 -7.23 18.28
N THR A 107 -1.85 -7.16 18.17
CA THR A 107 -2.77 -8.30 18.12
C THR A 107 -3.31 -8.57 16.71
N SER A 108 -2.96 -7.74 15.73
CA SER A 108 -3.34 -7.97 14.33
C SER A 108 -2.73 -9.27 13.81
N LYS A 109 -3.46 -9.95 12.91
CA LYS A 109 -2.97 -11.16 12.26
C LYS A 109 -2.15 -10.79 11.03
N CYS A 110 -1.00 -11.43 10.84
CA CYS A 110 -0.12 -11.11 9.70
C CYS A 110 -0.73 -11.44 8.34
N GLU A 111 -1.64 -12.42 8.32
CA GLU A 111 -2.41 -12.83 7.14
C GLU A 111 -3.44 -11.76 6.74
N GLU A 112 -3.85 -10.92 7.68
CA GLU A 112 -4.81 -9.82 7.47
C GLU A 112 -4.09 -8.47 7.28
N HIS A 113 -2.75 -8.47 7.17
CA HIS A 113 -1.96 -7.26 7.04
C HIS A 113 -2.35 -6.47 5.78
N ARG A 114 -2.82 -5.24 5.99
CA ARG A 114 -3.06 -4.29 4.91
C ARG A 114 -1.74 -3.61 4.54
N PRO A 115 -1.41 -3.49 3.25
CA PRO A 115 -0.10 -3.01 2.84
C PRO A 115 0.07 -1.50 3.02
N HIS A 116 -0.96 -0.74 3.38
CA HIS A 116 -0.96 0.71 3.29
C HIS A 116 -0.41 1.41 4.53
N PHE A 117 0.35 2.49 4.31
CA PHE A 117 0.74 3.40 5.37
C PHE A 117 0.77 4.86 4.91
N LEU A 118 0.65 5.76 5.87
CA LEU A 118 0.65 7.21 5.71
C LEU A 118 1.85 7.81 6.43
N LEU A 119 2.33 8.93 5.90
CA LEU A 119 3.38 9.73 6.51
C LEU A 119 2.81 11.11 6.84
N TYR A 120 2.79 11.48 8.10
CA TYR A 120 2.41 12.83 8.53
C TYR A 120 3.63 13.62 9.00
N GLY A 121 3.66 14.90 8.62
CA GLY A 121 4.67 15.84 9.08
C GLY A 121 4.47 16.17 10.56
N PRO A 122 5.44 15.92 11.46
CA PRO A 122 5.25 16.12 12.90
C PRO A 122 4.95 17.57 13.30
N LYS A 123 5.43 18.54 12.52
CA LYS A 123 5.24 19.97 12.77
C LYS A 123 3.99 20.56 12.11
N THR A 124 3.60 19.99 10.98
CA THR A 124 2.48 20.49 10.16
C THR A 124 1.18 19.75 10.43
N SER A 125 1.27 18.53 10.96
CA SER A 125 0.16 17.56 11.03
C SER A 125 -0.53 17.36 9.69
N LYS A 126 0.23 17.53 8.60
CA LYS A 126 -0.22 17.37 7.21
C LYS A 126 0.36 16.12 6.57
N LEU A 127 -0.35 15.60 5.57
CA LEU A 127 0.05 14.39 4.87
C LEU A 127 1.29 14.66 4.01
N ASN A 128 2.44 14.19 4.49
CA ASN A 128 3.72 14.31 3.80
C ASN A 128 3.88 13.24 2.71
N GLY A 129 3.17 12.12 2.82
CA GLY A 129 3.27 11.05 1.84
C GLY A 129 2.38 9.85 2.17
N TYR A 130 2.40 8.92 1.23
CA TYR A 130 1.71 7.64 1.29
C TYR A 130 2.68 6.56 0.81
N GLY A 131 2.51 5.35 1.30
CA GLY A 131 3.25 4.22 0.77
C GLY A 131 2.55 2.91 0.98
N TYR A 132 3.20 1.87 0.48
CA TYR A 132 2.77 0.51 0.69
C TYR A 132 3.93 -0.42 0.99
N THR A 133 3.67 -1.46 1.78
CA THR A 133 4.59 -2.52 2.12
C THR A 133 4.01 -3.88 1.77
N PHE A 134 4.81 -4.73 1.15
CA PHE A 134 4.41 -6.08 0.76
C PHE A 134 5.48 -7.08 1.20
N TYR A 135 5.04 -8.29 1.55
CA TYR A 135 5.95 -9.41 1.76
C TYR A 135 6.41 -9.97 0.42
N GLY A 136 7.70 -10.26 0.34
CA GLY A 136 8.34 -10.77 -0.87
C GLY A 136 9.64 -10.06 -1.19
N LYS A 137 10.28 -10.53 -2.26
CA LYS A 137 11.51 -9.95 -2.79
C LYS A 137 11.25 -9.55 -4.24
N PRO A 138 11.22 -8.25 -4.57
CA PRO A 138 11.06 -7.83 -5.95
C PRO A 138 12.26 -8.32 -6.76
N ASN A 139 12.03 -8.80 -7.97
CA ASN A 139 13.13 -9.07 -8.90
C ASN A 139 13.82 -7.73 -9.20
N GLN A 140 15.12 -7.67 -8.92
CA GLN A 140 15.98 -6.49 -9.05
C GLN A 140 15.76 -5.78 -10.39
N GLY A 141 15.65 -4.45 -10.39
CA GLY A 141 15.62 -3.70 -11.65
C GLY A 141 15.23 -2.23 -11.57
N ARG A 142 14.53 -1.79 -10.53
CA ARG A 142 14.13 -0.38 -10.37
C ARG A 142 14.29 -0.02 -8.91
N GLY A 143 15.31 0.78 -8.56
CA GLY A 143 15.65 1.21 -7.19
C GLY A 143 14.61 2.11 -6.51
N TRP A 144 13.33 1.92 -6.83
CA TRP A 144 12.18 2.60 -6.25
C TRP A 144 11.65 1.89 -5.00
N PHE A 145 11.96 0.59 -4.85
CA PHE A 145 11.57 -0.19 -3.69
C PHE A 145 12.70 -0.22 -2.66
N GLU A 146 12.34 0.05 -1.42
CA GLU A 146 13.20 -0.18 -0.28
C GLU A 146 12.94 -1.59 0.26
N THR A 147 13.97 -2.28 0.72
CA THR A 147 13.85 -3.62 1.32
C THR A 147 14.36 -3.59 2.76
N PRO A 148 13.59 -2.99 3.70
CA PRO A 148 14.04 -2.86 5.08
C PRO A 148 14.19 -4.24 5.74
N PRO A 149 15.27 -4.50 6.49
CA PRO A 149 15.37 -5.71 7.29
C PRO A 149 14.34 -5.67 8.43
N ALA A 150 13.99 -6.83 8.98
CA ALA A 150 12.96 -6.96 10.02
C ALA A 150 13.21 -6.06 11.24
N LEU A 151 14.48 -5.83 11.61
CA LEU A 151 14.86 -4.94 12.71
C LEU A 151 14.41 -3.49 12.44
N VAL A 152 14.70 -2.97 11.24
CA VAL A 152 14.34 -1.59 10.85
C VAL A 152 12.82 -1.48 10.71
N ALA A 153 12.17 -2.48 10.10
CA ALA A 153 10.71 -2.51 10.02
C ALA A 153 10.05 -2.49 11.40
N LYS A 154 10.61 -3.19 12.40
CA LYS A 154 10.12 -3.16 13.79
C LYS A 154 10.34 -1.81 14.48
N GLN A 155 11.40 -1.09 14.13
CA GLN A 155 11.62 0.28 14.63
C GLN A 155 10.61 1.28 14.05
N ILE A 156 10.24 1.12 12.77
CA ILE A 156 9.23 1.95 12.09
C ILE A 156 7.82 1.59 12.57
N ALA A 157 7.54 0.30 12.79
CA ALA A 157 6.26 -0.22 13.25
C ALA A 157 6.40 -0.97 14.59
N PRO A 158 6.66 -0.28 15.72
CA PRO A 158 6.88 -0.93 17.01
C PRO A 158 5.66 -1.71 17.51
N ASN A 159 4.45 -1.25 17.14
CA ASN A 159 3.21 -1.93 17.49
C ASN A 159 2.80 -3.00 16.46
N SER A 160 3.66 -3.39 15.52
CA SER A 160 3.43 -4.56 14.68
C SER A 160 3.37 -5.87 15.50
N PRO A 161 2.61 -6.88 15.04
CA PRO A 161 2.60 -8.20 15.66
C PRO A 161 3.92 -8.94 15.41
N ASP A 162 4.34 -9.81 16.32
CA ASP A 162 5.64 -10.51 16.23
C ASP A 162 5.76 -11.42 15.00
N CYS A 163 4.62 -11.87 14.45
CA CYS A 163 4.61 -12.64 13.21
C CYS A 163 5.15 -11.83 12.02
N MET A 164 5.08 -10.49 12.04
CA MET A 164 5.51 -9.64 10.94
C MET A 164 7.02 -9.74 10.75
N SER A 165 7.80 -9.64 11.83
CA SER A 165 9.26 -9.85 11.80
C SER A 165 9.62 -11.25 11.29
N LYS A 166 8.86 -12.29 11.67
CA LYS A 166 9.05 -13.66 11.16
C LYS A 166 8.79 -13.75 9.66
N PHE A 167 7.73 -13.10 9.17
CA PHE A 167 7.39 -13.07 7.75
C PHE A 167 8.42 -12.28 6.94
N ILE A 168 8.90 -11.15 7.43
CA ILE A 168 9.97 -10.37 6.79
C ILE A 168 11.25 -11.22 6.68
N ASN A 169 11.66 -11.90 7.76
CA ASN A 169 12.85 -12.75 7.73
C ASN A 169 12.70 -13.94 6.77
N LYS A 170 11.49 -14.53 6.69
CA LYS A 170 11.23 -15.72 5.86
C LYS A 170 11.05 -15.37 4.38
N TYR A 171 10.24 -14.35 4.09
CA TYR A 171 9.79 -14.03 2.73
C TYR A 171 10.44 -12.78 2.13
N GLY A 172 11.05 -11.94 2.96
CA GLY A 172 11.44 -10.58 2.60
C GLY A 172 10.28 -9.60 2.72
N MET A 173 10.61 -8.33 2.58
CA MET A 173 9.65 -7.23 2.48
C MET A 173 10.20 -6.20 1.52
N PHE A 174 9.30 -5.57 0.79
CA PHE A 174 9.61 -4.36 0.05
C PHE A 174 8.55 -3.30 0.29
N THR A 175 8.97 -2.04 0.27
CA THR A 175 8.12 -0.88 0.47
C THR A 175 8.38 0.17 -0.59
N MET A 176 7.38 0.99 -0.88
CA MET A 176 7.52 2.16 -1.75
C MET A 176 6.90 3.37 -1.08
N HIS A 177 7.66 4.46 -1.04
CA HIS A 177 7.22 5.76 -0.56
C HIS A 177 6.85 6.68 -1.73
N VAL A 178 5.73 7.37 -1.62
CA VAL A 178 5.31 8.46 -2.50
C VAL A 178 5.16 9.71 -1.64
N PHE A 179 6.09 10.65 -1.79
CA PHE A 179 6.09 11.89 -1.04
C PHE A 179 5.31 12.98 -1.76
N PHE A 180 4.55 13.76 -0.99
CA PHE A 180 3.81 14.94 -1.44
C PHE A 180 4.50 16.25 -1.05
N VAL A 181 5.66 16.14 -0.40
CA VAL A 181 6.54 17.25 -0.05
C VAL A 181 7.82 17.20 -0.88
N ASP A 182 8.35 18.36 -1.23
CA ASP A 182 9.54 18.49 -2.09
C ASP A 182 10.81 17.90 -1.44
N LYS A 183 10.95 18.08 -0.12
CA LYS A 183 12.17 17.71 0.62
C LYS A 183 11.85 16.84 1.83
N PRO A 184 11.41 15.58 1.64
CA PRO A 184 11.03 14.70 2.74
C PRO A 184 12.17 14.44 3.72
N TRP A 185 13.43 14.40 3.25
CA TRP A 185 14.63 14.23 4.06
C TRP A 185 14.87 15.34 5.11
N TYR A 186 14.18 16.48 5.02
CA TYR A 186 14.20 17.52 6.06
C TYR A 186 13.09 17.37 7.11
N THR A 187 12.27 16.31 7.03
CA THR A 187 11.24 16.02 8.04
C THR A 187 11.90 15.54 9.33
N THR A 188 11.74 16.31 10.40
CA THR A 188 12.33 16.00 11.71
C THR A 188 11.32 15.37 12.65
N CYS A 189 11.77 14.31 13.31
CA CYS A 189 11.26 13.75 14.54
C CYS A 189 12.28 14.11 15.65
#